data_AF-A0A968MEU3-F1
#
_entry.id   AF-A0A968MEU3-F1
#
_cell.length_a   1.000
_cell.length_b   1.000
_cell.length_c   1.000
_cell.angle_alpha   90.00
_cell.angle_beta   90.00
_cell.angle_gamma   90.00
#
_symmetry.space_group_name_H-M   'P 1'
#
loop_
_entity.id
_entity.type
_entity.pdbx_description
1 polymer ?
#
loop_
_entity_poly.entity_id
_entity_poly.type
_entity_poly.pdbx_seq_one_letter_code
_entity_poly.pdbx_strand_id
1 'polypeptide(L)'
;MLQSAKVLQYLYPNEFSENDLNDHVKELLIRFQNRALGDTVFRVGYDLPRKLGREDRLFAPIILAYTNNLAFDKILFAAVCGFFLMLKMRKEITILLMKW
;
A
#
# COMPACT_ATOMS: atom_id res chain seq x y z
N MET A 1 -7.36 -1.08 1.28
CA MET A 1 -7.47 -1.99 2.44
C MET A 1 -8.55 -3.04 2.24
N LEU A 2 -9.82 -2.67 2.04
CA LEU A 2 -10.92 -3.64 1.87
C LEU A 2 -10.69 -4.68 0.74
N GLN A 3 -10.12 -4.29 -0.40
CA GLN A 3 -9.77 -5.26 -1.46
C GLN A 3 -8.74 -6.30 -1.00
N SER A 4 -7.72 -5.87 -0.25
CA SER A 4 -6.73 -6.78 0.33
C SER A 4 -7.35 -7.66 1.43
N ALA A 5 -8.29 -7.12 2.21
CA ALA A 5 -9.06 -7.90 3.18
C ALA A 5 -9.88 -8.99 2.49
N LYS A 6 -10.53 -8.66 1.36
CA LYS A 6 -11.30 -9.66 0.59
C LYS A 6 -10.42 -10.79 0.05
N VAL A 7 -9.22 -10.46 -0.42
CA VAL A 7 -8.21 -11.45 -0.80
C VAL A 7 -7.83 -12.34 0.39
N LEU A 8 -7.57 -11.74 1.55
CA LEU A 8 -7.18 -12.50 2.75
C LEU A 8 -8.31 -13.44 3.23
N GLN A 9 -9.55 -12.95 3.24
CA GLN A 9 -10.73 -13.76 3.54
C GLN A 9 -10.89 -14.93 2.58
N TYR A 10 -10.68 -14.70 1.28
CA TYR A 10 -10.77 -15.75 0.26
C TYR A 10 -9.70 -16.84 0.45
N LEU A 11 -8.47 -16.45 0.79
CA LEU A 11 -7.36 -17.38 0.97
C LEU A 11 -7.46 -18.18 2.28
N TYR A 12 -8.00 -17.58 3.34
CA TYR A 12 -8.08 -18.18 4.67
C TYR A 12 -9.49 -18.03 5.28
N PRO A 13 -10.53 -18.65 4.68
CA PRO A 13 -11.93 -18.43 5.08
C PRO A 13 -12.27 -18.94 6.48
N ASN A 14 -11.47 -19.87 7.02
CA ASN A 14 -11.63 -20.40 8.38
C ASN A 14 -10.87 -19.61 9.45
N GLU A 15 -9.97 -18.71 9.03
CA GLU A 15 -9.14 -17.91 9.93
C GLU A 15 -9.66 -16.48 10.06
N PHE A 16 -10.23 -15.92 8.97
CA PHE A 16 -10.71 -14.55 8.95
C PHE A 16 -12.18 -14.47 8.54
N SER A 17 -13.00 -13.86 9.41
CA SER A 17 -14.34 -13.45 9.05
C SER A 17 -14.34 -12.08 8.37
N GLU A 18 -15.40 -11.78 7.62
CA GLU A 18 -15.60 -10.45 7.01
C GLU A 18 -15.67 -9.35 8.06
N ASN A 19 -16.33 -9.61 9.19
CA ASN A 19 -16.49 -8.65 10.27
C ASN A 19 -15.16 -8.34 10.94
N ASP A 20 -14.37 -9.37 11.27
CA ASP A 20 -13.06 -9.18 11.91
C ASP A 20 -12.13 -8.33 11.04
N LEU A 21 -12.12 -8.58 9.73
CA LEU A 21 -11.31 -7.81 8.79
C LEU A 21 -11.82 -6.38 8.62
N ASN A 22 -13.13 -6.18 8.55
CA ASN A 22 -13.72 -4.85 8.46
C ASN A 22 -13.44 -4.02 9.71
N ASP A 23 -13.56 -4.62 10.89
CA ASP A 23 -13.26 -3.96 12.17
C ASP A 23 -11.77 -3.69 12.31
N HIS A 24 -10.91 -4.62 11.90
CA HIS A 24 -9.47 -4.38 11.83
C HIS A 24 -9.12 -3.21 10.90
N VAL A 25 -9.76 -3.08 9.75
CA VAL A 25 -9.57 -1.95 8.83
C VAL A 25 -10.00 -0.62 9.47
N LYS A 26 -11.12 -0.59 10.21
CA LYS A 26 -11.56 0.59 10.95
C LYS A 26 -10.55 0.99 12.04
N GLU A 27 -10.07 0.03 12.80
CA GLU A 27 -9.04 0.25 13.84
C GLU A 27 -7.73 0.80 13.24
N LEU A 28 -7.29 0.28 12.08
CA LEU A 28 -6.14 0.85 11.37
C LEU A 28 -6.35 2.32 10.98
N LEU A 29 -7.53 2.66 10.50
CA LEU A 29 -7.86 4.05 10.13
C LEU A 29 -7.85 4.97 11.35
N ILE A 30 -8.30 4.51 12.52
CA ILE A 30 -8.20 5.26 13.79
C ILE A 30 -6.73 5.49 14.15
N ARG A 31 -5.88 4.44 14.04
CA ARG A 31 -4.44 4.54 14.33
C ARG A 31 -3.74 5.54 13.43
N PHE A 32 -4.09 5.61 12.14
CA PHE A 32 -3.51 6.58 11.21
C PHE A 32 -3.89 8.04 11.51
N GLN A 33 -4.96 8.28 12.29
CA GLN A 33 -5.36 9.63 12.72
C GLN A 33 -4.57 10.14 13.93
N ASN A 34 -3.78 9.28 14.59
CA ASN A 34 -3.04 9.68 15.79
C ASN A 34 -1.90 10.66 15.46
N ARG A 35 -2.15 11.95 15.72
CA ARG A 35 -1.19 13.04 15.48
C ARG A 35 0.05 12.96 16.38
N ALA A 36 -0.04 12.31 17.54
CA ALA A 36 1.09 12.17 18.45
C ALA A 36 2.21 11.28 17.89
N LEU A 37 1.94 10.49 16.85
CA LEU A 37 2.95 9.67 16.16
C LEU A 37 3.97 10.51 15.39
N GLY A 38 3.65 11.76 15.00
CA GLY A 38 4.58 12.64 14.29
C GLY A 38 4.96 12.16 12.88
N ASP A 39 4.15 11.28 12.29
CA ASP A 39 4.46 10.66 11.00
C ASP A 39 4.24 11.60 9.82
N THR A 40 5.30 11.88 9.08
CA THR A 40 5.21 12.64 7.83
C THR A 40 4.97 11.73 6.63
N VAL A 41 4.26 12.24 5.62
CA VAL A 41 4.04 11.53 4.35
C VAL A 41 5.38 11.14 3.70
N PHE A 42 6.40 12.00 3.80
CA PHE A 42 7.74 11.71 3.28
C PHE A 42 8.38 10.51 3.99
N ARG A 43 8.35 10.47 5.33
CA ARG A 43 8.89 9.37 6.13
C ARG A 43 8.18 8.06 5.82
N VAL A 44 6.84 8.08 5.80
CA VAL A 44 6.01 6.92 5.50
C VAL A 44 6.11 6.49 4.03
N GLY A 45 6.42 7.42 3.12
CA GLY A 45 6.61 7.17 1.70
C GLY A 45 8.03 6.73 1.32
N TYR A 46 9.03 6.93 2.18
CA TYR A 46 10.43 6.61 1.90
C TYR A 46 10.67 5.14 1.51
N ASP A 47 11.76 4.82 0.80
CA ASP A 47 12.08 3.44 0.40
C ASP A 47 11.01 2.79 -0.51
N LEU A 48 10.61 3.54 -1.54
CA LEU A 48 9.66 3.08 -2.57
C LEU A 48 10.11 1.85 -3.36
N PRO A 49 11.41 1.67 -3.73
CA PRO A 49 11.83 0.47 -4.45
C PRO A 49 11.49 -0.83 -3.72
N ARG A 50 11.65 -0.88 -2.39
CA ARG A 50 11.23 -2.04 -1.58
C ARG A 50 9.71 -2.15 -1.49
N LYS A 51 9.00 -1.04 -1.21
CA LYS A 51 7.53 -1.02 -1.01
C LYS A 51 6.73 -1.36 -2.27
N LEU A 52 7.30 -1.10 -3.45
CA LEU A 52 6.76 -1.48 -4.76
C LEU A 52 7.33 -2.83 -5.24
N GLY A 53 8.07 -3.53 -4.40
CA GLY A 53 8.56 -4.88 -4.68
C GLY A 53 7.41 -5.86 -4.87
N ARG A 54 7.66 -6.87 -5.70
CA ARG A 54 6.68 -7.89 -6.10
C ARG A 54 5.98 -8.57 -4.92
N GLU A 55 6.74 -8.87 -3.86
CA GLU A 55 6.28 -9.59 -2.68
C GLU A 55 5.97 -8.66 -1.48
N ASP A 56 5.98 -7.33 -1.66
CA ASP A 56 5.66 -6.36 -0.61
C ASP A 56 4.18 -5.90 -0.71
N ARG A 57 3.81 -4.97 0.16
CA ARG A 57 2.45 -4.55 0.55
C ARG A 57 1.48 -4.14 -0.56
N LEU A 58 1.92 -3.88 -1.79
CA LEU A 58 1.05 -3.49 -2.91
C LEU A 58 0.96 -4.58 -3.98
N PHE A 59 2.10 -5.11 -4.44
CA PHE A 59 2.08 -6.08 -5.54
C PHE A 59 1.71 -7.49 -5.10
N ALA A 60 2.08 -7.92 -3.90
CA ALA A 60 1.67 -9.22 -3.39
C ALA A 60 0.13 -9.38 -3.40
N PRO A 61 -0.66 -8.45 -2.81
CA PRO A 61 -2.12 -8.56 -2.87
C PRO A 61 -2.70 -8.32 -4.27
N ILE A 62 -2.06 -7.55 -5.16
CA ILE A 62 -2.50 -7.44 -6.57
C ILE A 62 -2.38 -8.78 -7.27
N ILE A 63 -1.24 -9.46 -7.14
CA ILE A 63 -0.99 -10.76 -7.77
C ILE A 63 -2.01 -11.78 -7.26
N LEU A 64 -2.20 -11.85 -5.94
CA LEU A 64 -3.17 -12.77 -5.33
C LEU A 64 -4.62 -12.45 -5.75
N ALA A 65 -4.99 -11.18 -5.85
CA ALA A 65 -6.31 -10.81 -6.34
C ALA A 65 -6.51 -11.22 -7.81
N TYR A 66 -5.52 -10.96 -8.65
CA TYR A 66 -5.55 -11.30 -10.07
C TYR A 66 -5.68 -12.81 -10.28
N THR A 67 -4.89 -13.63 -9.59
CA THR A 67 -4.93 -15.10 -9.72
C THR A 67 -6.24 -15.72 -9.25
N ASN A 68 -6.95 -15.04 -8.34
CA ASN A 68 -8.21 -15.51 -7.77
C ASN A 68 -9.43 -14.77 -8.33
N ASN A 69 -9.27 -14.00 -9.41
CA ASN A 69 -10.35 -13.24 -10.06
C ASN A 69 -11.12 -12.30 -9.08
N LEU A 70 -10.39 -11.64 -8.19
CA LEU A 70 -10.93 -10.66 -7.23
C LEU A 70 -10.59 -9.23 -7.66
N ALA A 71 -11.36 -8.26 -7.17
CA ALA A 71 -11.13 -6.85 -7.50
C ALA A 71 -9.85 -6.29 -6.84
N PHE A 72 -9.05 -5.55 -7.62
CA PHE A 72 -7.79 -4.94 -7.16
C PHE A 72 -7.56 -3.50 -7.67
N ASP A 73 -8.56 -2.84 -8.27
CA ASP A 73 -8.40 -1.51 -8.88
C ASP A 73 -7.88 -0.44 -7.90
N LYS A 74 -8.28 -0.50 -6.62
CA LYS A 74 -7.82 0.46 -5.61
C LYS A 74 -6.39 0.19 -5.18
N ILE A 75 -5.97 -1.07 -5.11
CA ILE A 75 -4.59 -1.44 -4.78
C ILE A 75 -3.68 -1.06 -5.95
N LEU A 76 -4.10 -1.32 -7.20
CA LEU A 76 -3.39 -0.91 -8.39
C LEU A 76 -3.23 0.61 -8.47
N PHE A 77 -4.29 1.37 -8.19
CA PHE A 77 -4.21 2.82 -8.12
C PHE A 77 -3.17 3.30 -7.11
N ALA A 78 -3.11 2.70 -5.93
CA ALA A 78 -2.08 3.00 -4.94
C ALA A 78 -0.65 2.68 -5.44
N ALA A 79 -0.46 1.57 -6.16
CA ALA A 79 0.82 1.24 -6.79
C ALA A 79 1.24 2.29 -7.82
N VAL A 80 0.31 2.74 -8.67
CA VAL A 80 0.54 3.82 -9.65
C VAL A 80 0.96 5.12 -8.96
N CYS A 81 0.28 5.52 -7.88
CA CYS A 81 0.68 6.67 -7.08
C CYS A 81 2.10 6.52 -6.49
N GLY A 82 2.47 5.32 -6.06
CA GLY A 82 3.82 5.01 -5.58
C GLY A 82 4.90 5.18 -6.65
N PHE A 83 4.67 4.67 -7.87
CA PHE A 83 5.59 4.89 -8.99
C PHE A 83 5.70 6.37 -9.36
N PHE A 84 4.59 7.10 -9.37
CA PHE A 84 4.59 8.54 -9.61
C PHE A 84 5.45 9.29 -8.58
N LEU A 85 5.31 8.98 -7.29
CA LEU A 85 6.13 9.56 -6.24
C LEU A 85 7.61 9.20 -6.42
N MET A 86 7.94 7.96 -6.77
CA MET A 86 9.31 7.52 -7.00
C MET A 86 9.98 8.31 -8.15
N LEU A 87 9.25 8.55 -9.24
CA LEU A 87 9.72 9.37 -10.36
C LEU A 87 9.91 10.83 -9.95
N LYS A 88 8.98 11.38 -9.15
CA LYS A 88 9.09 12.75 -8.65
C LYS A 88 10.34 12.94 -7.78
N MET A 89 10.57 12.04 -6.82
CA MET A 89 11.74 12.09 -5.94
C MET A 89 13.06 11.95 -6.71
N ARG A 90 13.11 11.13 -7.76
CA ARG A 90 14.31 10.99 -8.61
C ARG A 90 14.61 12.27 -9.41
N LYS A 91 13.60 12.92 -9.99
CA LYS A 91 13.79 14.16 -10.76
C LYS A 91 14.36 15.29 -9.90
N GLU A 92 13.89 15.43 -8.66
CA GLU A 92 14.40 16.43 -7.73
C GLU A 92 15.90 16.20 -7.42
N ILE A 93 16.31 14.94 -7.25
CA ILE A 93 17.73 14.57 -7.04
C ILE A 93 18.58 14.85 -8.29
N THR A 94 18.11 14.50 -9.49
CA THR A 94 18.85 14.77 -10.74
C THR A 94 19.07 16.28 -10.96
N ILE A 95 18.06 17.11 -10.68
CA ILE A 95 18.19 18.58 -10.79
C ILE A 95 19.20 19.13 -9.78
N LEU A 96 19.28 18.58 -8.57
CA LEU A 96 20.27 18.97 -7.56
C LEU A 96 21.70 18.58 -7.96
N LEU A 97 21.88 17.43 -8.61
CA LEU A 97 23.19 16.94 -9.06
C LEU A 97 23.70 17.65 -10.32
N MET A 98 22.83 18.19 -11.18
CA MET A 98 23.21 18.94 -12.39
C MET A 98 23.49 20.44 -12.12
N LYS A 99 23.40 20.90 -10.87
CA LYS A 99 23.67 22.29 -10.46
C LYS A 99 25.09 22.54 -9.94
N TRP A 100 26.01 21.59 -10.16
CA TRP A 100 27.43 21.69 -9.79
C TRP A 100 28.32 21.47 -11.01
#